data_AF-A0A229WV24-F1
#
_entry.id   AF-A0A229WV24-F1
#
_cell.length_a   1.000
_cell.length_b   1.000
_cell.length_c   1.000
_cell.angle_alpha   90.00
_cell.angle_beta   90.00
_cell.angle_gamma   90.00
#
_symmetry.space_group_name_H-M   'P 1'
#
loop_
_entity.id
_entity.type
_entity.pdbx_description
1 polymer ?
#
loop_
_entity_poly.entity_id
_entity_poly.type
_entity_poly.pdbx_seq_one_letter_code
_entity_poly.pdbx_strand_id
1 'polypeptide(L)'
;MNDENMDDVRHFFFTLEDFWSKKRVGEWRNTIYRDASGPEKPENLILLSPNAYVLFTKGYIAFEPVGRDPEGKWLTLRIWWLKRHEEDRVNFSVIPQLPSDFHPSNYGVALHDVRSGRPLLSGDTITLTTHDPENCPLPDTQILEMQWILNRVLALHGTAEPKVLGDDESAEDSDEGWI
;
A
#
# COMPACT_ATOMS: atom_id res chain seq x y z
N MET A 1 -8.82 -21.03 6.32
CA MET A 1 -9.02 -19.70 6.94
C MET A 1 -9.76 -19.94 8.24
N ASN A 2 -9.24 -19.52 9.39
CA ASN A 2 -9.94 -19.67 10.68
C ASN A 2 -11.12 -18.69 10.78
N ASP A 3 -12.11 -19.00 11.62
CA ASP A 3 -13.35 -18.21 11.77
C ASP A 3 -13.10 -16.73 12.11
N GLU A 4 -12.10 -16.41 12.94
CA GLU A 4 -11.73 -15.03 13.30
C GLU A 4 -11.31 -14.19 12.08
N ASN A 5 -10.51 -14.76 11.18
CA ASN A 5 -10.10 -14.09 9.94
C ASN A 5 -11.29 -13.85 9.00
N MET A 6 -12.30 -14.73 9.03
CA MET A 6 -13.51 -14.54 8.24
C MET A 6 -14.42 -13.44 8.79
N ASP A 7 -14.42 -13.21 10.10
CA ASP A 7 -15.16 -12.11 10.73
C ASP A 7 -14.48 -10.76 10.44
N ASP A 8 -13.14 -10.68 10.55
CA ASP A 8 -12.39 -9.47 10.23
C ASP A 8 -12.56 -9.03 8.76
N VAL A 9 -12.45 -9.99 7.83
CA VAL A 9 -12.67 -9.74 6.40
C VAL A 9 -14.09 -9.26 6.14
N ARG A 10 -15.10 -9.84 6.80
CA ARG A 10 -16.49 -9.40 6.69
C ARG A 10 -16.66 -7.97 7.20
N HIS A 11 -16.10 -7.66 8.36
CA HIS A 11 -16.18 -6.33 8.96
C HIS A 11 -15.49 -5.26 8.10
N PHE A 12 -14.33 -5.59 7.54
CA PHE A 12 -13.60 -4.72 6.61
C PHE A 12 -14.47 -4.31 5.42
N PHE A 13 -14.99 -5.28 4.64
CA PHE A 13 -15.83 -4.94 3.47
C PHE A 13 -17.14 -4.28 3.86
N PHE A 14 -17.76 -4.68 4.98
CA PHE A 14 -18.96 -4.02 5.47
C PHE A 14 -18.72 -2.52 5.75
N THR A 15 -17.59 -2.19 6.37
CA THR A 15 -17.20 -0.79 6.63
C THR A 15 -16.98 -0.01 5.32
N LEU A 16 -16.46 -0.65 4.27
CA LEU A 16 -16.32 0.00 2.96
C LEU A 16 -17.68 0.34 2.32
N GLU A 17 -18.74 -0.42 2.61
CA GLU A 17 -20.10 -0.15 2.08
C GLU A 17 -20.71 1.15 2.64
N ASP A 18 -20.19 1.67 3.75
CA ASP A 18 -20.61 2.96 4.29
C ASP A 18 -20.12 4.15 3.44
N PHE A 19 -19.06 3.95 2.64
CA PHE A 19 -18.41 4.99 1.85
C PHE A 19 -18.55 4.79 0.33
N TRP A 20 -18.65 3.55 -0.14
CA TRP A 20 -18.77 3.21 -1.56
C TRP A 20 -19.98 2.33 -1.84
N SER A 21 -20.43 2.32 -3.09
CA SER A 21 -21.59 1.51 -3.48
C SER A 21 -21.31 0.02 -3.25
N LYS A 22 -22.32 -0.72 -2.78
CA LYS A 22 -22.23 -2.18 -2.58
C LYS A 22 -21.75 -2.93 -3.82
N LYS A 23 -22.11 -2.43 -5.01
CA LYS A 23 -21.62 -2.98 -6.29
C LYS A 23 -20.09 -2.92 -6.36
N ARG A 24 -19.50 -1.74 -6.11
CA ARG A 24 -18.05 -1.52 -6.16
C ARG A 24 -17.31 -2.31 -5.09
N VAL A 25 -17.82 -2.31 -3.86
CA VAL A 25 -17.25 -3.09 -2.76
C VAL A 25 -17.33 -4.60 -3.06
N GLY A 26 -18.45 -5.04 -3.65
CA GLY A 26 -18.63 -6.41 -4.13
C GLY A 26 -17.66 -6.80 -5.24
N GLU A 27 -17.38 -5.91 -6.19
CA GLU A 27 -16.35 -6.10 -7.22
C GLU A 27 -14.97 -6.33 -6.59
N TRP A 28 -14.54 -5.44 -5.68
CA TRP A 28 -13.27 -5.62 -4.96
C TRP A 28 -13.20 -6.93 -4.18
N ARG A 29 -14.24 -7.24 -3.40
CA ARG A 29 -14.31 -8.48 -2.62
C ARG A 29 -14.23 -9.71 -3.51
N ASN A 30 -14.95 -9.71 -4.63
CA ASN A 30 -14.93 -10.82 -5.56
C ASN A 30 -13.56 -10.97 -6.22
N THR A 31 -12.90 -9.89 -6.62
CA THR A 31 -11.56 -9.98 -7.22
C THR A 31 -10.55 -10.67 -6.29
N ILE A 32 -10.61 -10.40 -4.99
CA ILE A 32 -9.72 -11.03 -4.00
C ILE A 32 -10.14 -12.47 -3.67
N TYR A 33 -11.44 -12.72 -3.47
CA TYR A 33 -11.94 -13.98 -2.87
C TYR A 33 -12.74 -14.89 -3.80
N ARG A 34 -12.82 -14.61 -5.12
CA ARG A 34 -13.61 -15.43 -6.06
C ARG A 34 -13.16 -16.90 -6.13
N ASP A 35 -11.87 -17.15 -5.99
CA ASP A 35 -11.32 -18.51 -6.14
C ASP A 35 -10.74 -19.01 -4.81
N ALA A 36 -10.65 -20.34 -4.66
CA ALA A 36 -10.20 -21.00 -3.43
C ALA A 36 -8.78 -20.63 -2.99
N SER A 37 -7.95 -20.08 -3.90
CA SER A 37 -6.61 -19.57 -3.60
C SER A 37 -6.62 -18.31 -2.72
N GLY A 38 -7.77 -17.66 -2.55
CA GLY A 38 -7.92 -16.49 -1.69
C GLY A 38 -6.98 -15.33 -2.09
N PRO A 39 -6.41 -14.59 -1.13
CA PRO A 39 -5.61 -13.40 -1.41
C PRO A 39 -4.23 -13.72 -2.00
N GLU A 40 -3.76 -14.98 -1.92
CA GLU A 40 -2.41 -15.38 -2.36
C GLU A 40 -2.38 -15.72 -3.85
N LYS A 41 -2.69 -14.73 -4.68
CA LYS A 41 -2.61 -14.81 -6.14
C LYS A 41 -1.64 -13.77 -6.67
N PRO A 42 -0.87 -14.06 -7.74
CA PRO A 42 0.03 -13.08 -8.33
C PRO A 42 -0.67 -11.75 -8.68
N GLU A 43 -1.91 -11.81 -9.15
CA GLU A 43 -2.73 -10.64 -9.49
C GLU A 43 -3.10 -9.78 -8.26
N ASN A 44 -3.08 -10.36 -7.06
CA ASN A 44 -3.39 -9.67 -5.82
C ASN A 44 -2.14 -9.08 -5.15
N LEU A 45 -0.95 -9.34 -5.70
CA LEU A 45 0.32 -9.02 -5.07
C LEU A 45 1.13 -8.03 -5.92
N ILE A 46 1.85 -7.13 -5.25
CA ILE A 46 2.87 -6.29 -5.87
C ILE A 46 4.19 -6.50 -5.12
N LEU A 47 5.26 -6.74 -5.86
CA LEU A 47 6.58 -6.90 -5.28
C LEU A 47 7.22 -5.52 -5.03
N LEU A 48 7.58 -5.27 -3.77
CA LEU A 48 8.22 -4.03 -3.34
C LEU A 48 9.57 -4.34 -2.68
N SER A 49 10.53 -3.41 -2.81
CA SER A 49 11.72 -3.45 -1.97
C SER A 49 11.33 -3.24 -0.50
N PRO A 50 12.16 -3.68 0.48
CA PRO A 50 11.82 -3.55 1.90
C PRO A 50 11.44 -2.12 2.31
N ASN A 51 12.17 -1.11 1.84
CA ASN A 51 11.87 0.30 2.13
C ASN A 51 10.56 0.74 1.49
N ALA A 52 10.31 0.37 0.22
CA ALA A 52 9.05 0.70 -0.45
C ALA A 52 7.85 0.03 0.23
N TYR A 53 8.01 -1.20 0.73
CA TYR A 53 6.98 -1.91 1.49
C TYR A 53 6.60 -1.16 2.77
N VAL A 54 7.58 -0.73 3.57
CA VAL A 54 7.32 0.05 4.80
C VAL A 54 6.64 1.38 4.48
N LEU A 55 7.11 2.09 3.45
CA LEU A 55 6.51 3.36 3.04
C LEU A 55 5.06 3.19 2.56
N PHE A 56 4.79 2.13 1.78
CA PHE A 56 3.45 1.82 1.29
C PHE A 56 2.51 1.46 2.43
N THR A 57 2.88 0.51 3.28
CA THR A 57 2.04 0.03 4.40
C THR A 57 1.76 1.10 5.46
N LYS A 58 2.63 2.12 5.59
CA LYS A 58 2.43 3.27 6.47
C LYS A 58 1.73 4.46 5.80
N GLY A 59 1.35 4.36 4.53
CA GLY A 59 0.66 5.41 3.79
C GLY A 59 1.53 6.63 3.44
N TYR A 60 2.86 6.45 3.30
CA TYR A 60 3.76 7.50 2.78
C TYR A 60 3.76 7.56 1.25
N ILE A 61 3.50 6.42 0.60
CA ILE A 61 3.38 6.31 -0.84
C ILE A 61 2.14 5.54 -1.23
N ALA A 62 1.65 5.78 -2.45
CA ALA A 62 0.64 4.95 -3.05
C ALA A 62 0.79 4.91 -4.58
N PHE A 63 0.15 3.91 -5.20
CA PHE A 63 0.26 3.65 -6.63
C PHE A 63 -1.09 3.82 -7.31
N GLU A 64 -1.19 4.80 -8.21
CA GLU A 64 -2.36 5.00 -9.05
C GLU A 64 -2.22 4.17 -10.34
N PRO A 65 -3.15 3.26 -10.67
CA PRO A 65 -3.14 2.59 -11.97
C PRO A 65 -3.55 3.60 -13.06
N VAL A 66 -2.64 3.91 -14.00
CA VAL A 66 -2.88 4.93 -15.04
C VAL A 66 -3.15 4.36 -16.43
N GLY A 67 -2.78 3.11 -16.68
CA GLY A 67 -3.05 2.46 -17.95
C GLY A 67 -2.53 1.04 -18.02
N ARG A 68 -3.19 0.22 -18.82
CA ARG A 68 -2.83 -1.17 -19.08
C ARG A 68 -3.00 -1.44 -20.57
N ASP A 69 -2.22 -2.34 -21.13
CA ASP A 69 -2.50 -2.80 -22.49
C ASP A 69 -3.68 -3.79 -22.55
N PRO A 70 -4.34 -3.87 -23.71
CA PRO A 70 -5.39 -4.86 -23.93
C PRO A 70 -4.93 -6.32 -23.77
N GLU A 71 -3.65 -6.62 -23.99
CA GLU A 71 -3.10 -7.99 -23.91
C GLU A 71 -2.57 -8.34 -22.51
N GLY A 72 -2.55 -7.38 -21.57
CA GLY A 72 -2.06 -7.58 -20.20
C GLY A 72 -0.54 -7.72 -20.03
N LYS A 73 0.26 -7.37 -21.04
CA LYS A 73 1.72 -7.41 -21.02
C LYS A 73 2.37 -6.23 -20.29
N TRP A 74 1.68 -5.11 -20.14
CA TRP A 74 2.18 -3.97 -19.38
C TRP A 74 1.07 -3.27 -18.58
N LEU A 75 1.48 -2.76 -17.42
CA LEU A 75 0.67 -1.96 -16.53
C LEU A 75 1.51 -0.78 -16.07
N THR A 76 1.03 0.43 -16.34
CA THR A 76 1.68 1.66 -15.88
C THR A 76 1.00 2.13 -14.60
N LEU A 77 1.81 2.38 -13.59
CA LEU A 77 1.45 2.95 -12.31
C LEU A 77 2.06 4.34 -12.20
N ARG A 78 1.40 5.24 -11.50
CA ARG A 78 1.97 6.50 -11.06
C ARG A 78 2.21 6.43 -9.56
N ILE A 79 3.44 6.73 -9.13
CA ILE A 79 3.76 6.80 -7.70
C ILE A 79 3.39 8.18 -7.17
N TRP A 80 2.75 8.21 -6.01
CA TRP A 80 2.41 9.43 -5.29
C TRP A 80 3.03 9.38 -3.91
N TRP A 81 3.76 10.43 -3.55
CA TRP A 81 4.13 10.66 -2.16
C TRP A 81 2.98 11.39 -1.47
N LEU A 82 2.54 10.84 -0.35
CA LEU A 82 1.36 11.31 0.37
C LEU A 82 1.79 12.18 1.56
N LYS A 83 1.20 13.37 1.65
CA LYS A 83 1.35 14.23 2.82
C LYS A 83 0.52 13.65 3.95
N ARG A 84 1.18 13.26 5.03
CA ARG A 84 0.53 12.79 6.25
C ARG A 84 0.01 13.98 7.06
N HIS A 85 -1.16 13.81 7.67
CA HIS A 85 -1.65 14.75 8.66
C HIS A 85 -1.02 14.43 10.02
N GLU A 86 -0.52 15.46 10.68
CA GLU A 86 0.10 15.38 12.02
C GLU A 86 -0.92 15.55 13.14
N GLU A 87 -2.16 15.94 12.81
CA GLU A 87 -3.23 16.15 13.79
C GLU A 87 -3.95 14.84 14.10
N ASP A 88 -4.14 14.54 15.39
CA ASP A 88 -4.83 13.34 15.90
C ASP A 88 -6.27 13.17 15.36
N ARG A 89 -6.89 14.26 14.88
CA ARG A 89 -8.25 14.26 14.36
C ARG A 89 -8.35 15.10 13.11
N VAL A 90 -8.50 14.44 11.97
CA VAL A 90 -8.75 15.11 10.69
C VAL A 90 -10.24 15.11 10.41
N ASN A 91 -10.79 16.28 10.06
CA ASN A 91 -12.18 16.39 9.63
C ASN A 91 -12.35 15.63 8.30
N PHE A 92 -13.38 14.78 8.18
CA PHE A 92 -13.67 14.02 6.95
C PHE A 92 -13.91 14.89 5.70
N SER A 93 -14.15 16.19 5.86
CA SER A 93 -14.24 17.16 4.76
C SER A 93 -12.87 17.58 4.20
N VAL A 94 -11.77 17.19 4.84
CA VAL A 94 -10.42 17.47 4.37
C VAL A 94 -10.15 16.64 3.12
N ILE A 95 -9.91 17.34 2.01
CA ILE A 95 -9.53 16.71 0.75
C ILE A 95 -8.05 16.33 0.85
N PRO A 96 -7.68 15.05 0.68
CA PRO A 96 -6.28 14.65 0.70
C PRO A 96 -5.53 15.37 -0.41
N GLN A 97 -4.50 16.12 -0.02
CA GLN A 97 -3.65 16.82 -0.96
C GLN A 97 -2.73 15.80 -1.66
N LEU A 98 -2.62 15.92 -2.97
CA LEU A 98 -1.67 15.17 -3.81
C LEU A 98 -0.72 16.16 -4.48
N PRO A 99 0.22 16.75 -3.72
CA PRO A 99 1.14 17.72 -4.32
C PRO A 99 2.02 16.99 -5.32
N SER A 100 1.98 17.41 -6.59
CA SER A 100 2.86 16.88 -7.63
C SER A 100 4.33 17.22 -7.38
N ASP A 101 4.59 18.22 -6.55
CA ASP A 101 5.90 18.69 -6.13
C ASP A 101 6.32 18.15 -4.75
N PHE A 102 5.54 17.23 -4.16
CA PHE A 102 5.91 16.68 -2.85
C PHE A 102 7.22 15.91 -2.95
N HIS A 103 8.26 16.45 -2.30
CA HIS A 103 9.59 15.87 -2.33
C HIS A 103 9.81 14.99 -1.09
N PRO A 104 10.22 13.71 -1.27
CA PRO A 104 10.32 12.75 -0.16
C PRO A 104 11.38 13.11 0.88
N SER A 105 12.33 13.99 0.54
CA SER A 105 13.31 14.53 1.50
C SER A 105 12.67 15.22 2.70
N ASN A 106 11.44 15.72 2.58
CA ASN A 106 10.69 16.31 3.70
C ASN A 106 10.45 15.29 4.83
N TYR A 107 10.46 14.00 4.51
CA TYR A 107 10.38 12.90 5.47
C TYR A 107 11.73 12.23 5.75
N GLY A 108 12.84 12.79 5.24
CA GLY A 108 14.17 12.18 5.39
C GLY A 108 14.32 10.83 4.67
N VAL A 109 13.42 10.51 3.73
CA VAL A 109 13.42 9.25 2.98
C VAL A 109 13.51 9.51 1.48
N ALA A 110 13.92 8.51 0.72
CA ALA A 110 13.87 8.54 -0.74
C ALA A 110 13.81 7.11 -1.30
N LEU A 111 13.07 6.94 -2.39
CA LEU A 111 13.18 5.77 -3.26
C LEU A 111 13.89 6.22 -4.53
N HIS A 112 14.76 5.38 -5.08
CA HIS A 112 15.52 5.71 -6.28
C HIS A 112 15.20 4.72 -7.40
N ASP A 113 15.14 5.22 -8.62
CA ASP A 113 15.26 4.37 -9.80
C ASP A 113 16.72 3.91 -9.90
N VAL A 114 16.94 2.61 -9.67
CA VAL A 114 18.27 2.01 -9.68
C VAL A 114 18.99 2.18 -11.02
N ARG A 115 18.26 2.30 -12.14
CA ARG A 115 18.85 2.40 -13.48
C ARG A 115 19.39 3.80 -13.75
N SER A 116 18.62 4.83 -13.39
CA SER A 116 18.99 6.22 -13.64
C SER A 116 19.68 6.89 -12.44
N GLY A 117 19.62 6.28 -11.26
CA GLY A 117 20.14 6.83 -10.01
C GLY A 117 19.34 8.02 -9.46
N ARG A 118 18.24 8.41 -10.11
CA ARG A 118 17.43 9.56 -9.71
C ARG A 118 16.41 9.18 -8.63
N PRO A 119 16.08 10.08 -7.70
CA PRO A 119 14.98 9.86 -6.77
C PRO A 119 13.66 9.78 -7.53
N LEU A 120 12.77 8.91 -7.07
CA LEU A 120 11.38 8.82 -7.51
C LEU A 120 10.59 9.96 -6.86
N LEU A 121 10.03 10.83 -7.69
CA LEU A 121 9.23 11.97 -7.26
C LEU A 121 7.74 11.68 -7.37
N SER A 122 6.93 12.51 -6.70
CA SER A 122 5.48 12.40 -6.79
C SER A 122 5.03 12.63 -8.23
N GLY A 123 4.22 11.74 -8.77
CA GLY A 123 3.78 11.78 -10.15
C GLY A 123 4.67 11.04 -11.15
N ASP A 124 5.84 10.52 -10.75
CA ASP A 124 6.64 9.67 -11.63
C ASP A 124 5.88 8.39 -12.02
N THR A 125 6.14 7.90 -13.23
CA THR A 125 5.49 6.69 -13.75
C THR A 125 6.44 5.48 -13.68
N ILE A 126 5.89 4.35 -13.26
CA ILE A 126 6.56 3.04 -13.21
C ILE A 126 5.77 2.09 -14.10
N THR A 127 6.44 1.38 -15.01
CA THR A 127 5.80 0.40 -15.88
C THR A 127 6.19 -1.00 -15.44
N LEU A 128 5.20 -1.78 -15.04
CA LEU A 128 5.31 -3.21 -14.82
C LEU A 128 5.11 -3.92 -16.15
N THR A 129 5.91 -4.94 -16.42
CA THR A 129 5.84 -5.72 -17.67
C THR A 129 5.88 -7.20 -17.37
N THR A 130 5.12 -7.98 -18.14
CA THR A 130 5.21 -9.43 -18.15
C THR A 130 5.36 -9.93 -19.58
N HIS A 131 6.13 -11.00 -19.75
CA HIS A 131 6.27 -11.70 -21.03
C HIS A 131 5.17 -12.76 -21.22
N ASP A 132 4.53 -13.16 -20.13
CA ASP A 132 3.54 -14.23 -20.08
C ASP A 132 2.36 -13.79 -19.19
N PRO A 133 1.35 -13.10 -19.75
CA PRO A 133 0.18 -12.64 -19.01
C PRO A 133 -0.67 -13.77 -18.41
N GLU A 134 -0.53 -15.00 -18.88
CA GLU A 134 -1.33 -16.14 -18.41
C GLU A 134 -0.69 -16.79 -17.17
N ASN A 135 0.63 -17.01 -17.19
CA ASN A 135 1.33 -17.67 -16.09
C ASN A 135 2.00 -16.68 -15.11
N CYS A 136 2.25 -15.45 -15.56
CA CYS A 136 2.85 -14.37 -14.76
C CYS A 136 2.01 -13.09 -14.91
N PRO A 137 0.73 -13.11 -14.51
CA PRO A 137 -0.16 -11.97 -14.70
C PRO A 137 0.31 -10.78 -13.86
N LEU A 138 0.09 -9.58 -14.40
CA LEU A 138 0.31 -8.33 -13.66
C LEU A 138 -0.81 -8.11 -12.64
N PRO A 139 -0.57 -7.24 -11.62
CA PRO A 139 -1.55 -6.99 -10.58
C PRO A 139 -2.89 -6.49 -11.13
N ASP A 140 -3.99 -6.91 -10.50
CA ASP A 140 -5.34 -6.52 -10.87
C ASP A 140 -5.58 -5.03 -10.58
N THR A 141 -6.05 -4.30 -11.59
CA THR A 141 -6.25 -2.85 -11.50
C THR A 141 -7.34 -2.46 -10.51
N GLN A 142 -8.33 -3.31 -10.26
CA GLN A 142 -9.39 -3.05 -9.28
C GLN A 142 -8.84 -3.11 -7.85
N ILE A 143 -7.95 -4.06 -7.57
CA ILE A 143 -7.28 -4.17 -6.27
C ILE A 143 -6.33 -2.99 -6.08
N LEU A 144 -5.54 -2.66 -7.10
CA LEU A 144 -4.67 -1.48 -7.07
C LEU A 144 -5.47 -0.20 -6.86
N GLU A 145 -6.64 -0.04 -7.49
CA GLU A 145 -7.50 1.11 -7.28
C GLU A 145 -8.02 1.17 -5.83
N MET A 146 -8.42 0.04 -5.25
CA MET A 146 -8.80 -0.03 -3.84
C MET A 146 -7.63 0.38 -2.94
N GLN A 147 -6.44 -0.19 -3.14
CA GLN A 147 -5.24 0.13 -2.38
C GLN A 147 -4.82 1.61 -2.54
N TRP A 148 -4.95 2.16 -3.73
CA TRP A 148 -4.73 3.58 -4.03
C TRP A 148 -5.64 4.49 -3.21
N ILE A 149 -6.92 4.14 -3.09
CA ILE A 149 -7.88 4.88 -2.28
C ILE A 149 -7.55 4.74 -0.80
N LEU A 150 -7.36 3.51 -0.31
CA LEU A 150 -7.14 3.24 1.11
C LEU A 150 -5.84 3.85 1.64
N ASN A 151 -4.77 3.88 0.85
CA ASN A 151 -3.53 4.54 1.27
C ASN A 151 -3.70 6.06 1.44
N ARG A 152 -4.55 6.70 0.63
CA ARG A 152 -4.87 8.12 0.82
C ARG A 152 -5.68 8.35 2.09
N VAL A 153 -6.61 7.46 2.41
CA VAL A 153 -7.32 7.48 3.70
C VAL A 153 -6.35 7.27 4.86
N LEU A 154 -5.39 6.34 4.72
CA LEU A 154 -4.38 6.07 5.74
C LEU A 154 -3.44 7.26 5.97
N ALA A 155 -3.11 8.01 4.91
CA ALA A 155 -2.32 9.24 5.01
C ALA A 155 -3.07 10.38 5.72
N LEU A 156 -4.40 10.44 5.58
CA LEU A 156 -5.26 11.37 6.32
C LEU A 156 -5.41 10.98 7.80
N HIS A 157 -5.30 9.69 8.13
CA HIS A 157 -5.30 9.28 9.51
C HIS A 157 -4.08 9.88 10.21
N GLY A 158 -4.36 10.75 11.19
CA GLY A 158 -3.37 11.32 12.07
C GLY A 158 -2.59 10.21 12.74
N THR A 159 -1.26 10.23 12.61
CA THR A 159 -0.44 9.36 13.46
C THR A 159 -0.52 9.89 14.87
N ALA A 160 -1.08 9.12 15.80
CA ALA A 160 -0.49 9.11 17.13
C ALA A 160 0.93 8.57 16.93
N GLU A 161 1.92 9.45 16.79
CA GLU A 161 3.32 9.03 16.67
C GLU A 161 3.62 8.03 17.79
N PRO A 162 4.10 6.80 17.48
CA PRO A 162 4.82 6.05 18.49
C PRO A 162 6.00 6.94 18.85
N LYS A 163 6.06 7.37 20.11
CA LYS A 163 7.23 8.03 20.69
C LYS A 163 8.45 7.29 20.17
N VAL A 164 9.35 8.06 19.56
CA VAL A 164 10.76 7.79 19.28
C VAL A 164 11.16 6.39 19.74
N LEU A 165 11.60 5.54 18.80
CA LEU A 165 12.40 4.36 19.14
C LEU A 165 13.58 4.87 19.96
N GLY A 166 13.41 4.87 21.28
CA GLY A 166 14.49 5.08 22.22
C GLY A 166 15.40 3.90 22.05
N ASP A 167 16.64 4.19 21.65
CA ASP A 167 17.76 3.33 21.93
C ASP A 167 17.72 3.02 23.43
N ASP A 168 17.29 1.81 23.79
CA ASP A 168 17.58 1.22 25.10
C ASP A 168 18.04 -0.22 24.85
N GLU A 169 19.34 -0.25 24.59
CA GLU A 169 20.35 -1.12 25.18
C GLU A 169 20.14 -2.65 25.14
N SER A 170 21.19 -3.26 24.58
CA SER A 170 21.60 -4.66 24.71
C SER A 170 21.14 -5.31 26.01
N ALA A 171 20.25 -6.30 25.91
CA ALA A 171 20.16 -7.32 26.95
C ALA A 171 21.45 -8.15 26.89
N GLU A 172 22.36 -7.82 27.78
CA GLU A 172 23.59 -8.57 28.07
C GLU A 172 23.25 -10.04 28.36
N ASP A 173 24.05 -10.91 27.76
CA ASP A 173 24.07 -12.35 27.95
C ASP A 173 24.51 -12.64 29.40
N SER A 174 23.57 -12.83 30.32
CA SER A 174 23.87 -13.34 31.66
C SER A 174 23.77 -14.85 31.67
N ASP A 175 24.91 -15.42 31.29
CA ASP A 175 25.35 -16.79 31.49
C ASP A 175 25.55 -17.02 33.01
N GLU A 176 24.60 -17.63 33.70
CA GLU A 176 24.84 -18.21 35.03
C GLU A 176 24.20 -19.60 35.16
N GLY A 177 25.07 -20.62 35.23
CA GLY A 177 24.76 -21.92 35.82
C GLY A 177 24.26 -21.78 37.27
N TRP A 178 23.94 -22.82 38.00
CA TRP A 178 24.76 -23.99 38.25
C TRP A 178 23.90 -25.06 38.95
N ILE A 179 24.35 -26.32 38.81
CA ILE A 179 24.06 -27.52 39.65
C ILE A 179 22.70 -28.20 39.47
#